data_AF-A0A922Z607-F1
#
_entry.id   AF-A0A922Z607-F1
#
_cell.length_a   1.000
_cell.length_b   1.000
_cell.length_c   1.000
_cell.angle_alpha   90.00
_cell.angle_beta   90.00
_cell.angle_gamma   90.00
#
_symmetry.space_group_name_H-M   'P 1'
#
loop_
_entity.id
_entity.type
_entity.pdbx_description
1 polymer ?
#
loop_
_entity_poly.entity_id
_entity_poly.type
_entity_poly.pdbx_seq_one_letter_code
_entity_poly.pdbx_strand_id
1 'polypeptide(L)' 'MDLMRLVVASVTGLLLVGGYLASLSAYFGGTAAEYSARIESSPVPMLSLVLFLAIVGMAFVPSKEVDPSEEEA' A
#
# COMPACT_ATOMS: atom_id res chain seq x y z
N MET A 1 0.95 -17.16 0.17
CA MET A 1 1.59 -15.83 0.09
C MET A 1 2.34 -15.61 1.38
N ASP A 2 3.59 -15.17 1.30
CA ASP A 2 4.39 -14.81 2.47
C ASP A 2 3.64 -13.76 3.32
N LEU A 3 3.64 -13.91 4.65
CA LEU A 3 2.88 -13.07 5.58
C LEU A 3 3.22 -11.58 5.38
N MET A 4 4.49 -11.28 5.10
CA MET A 4 4.96 -9.93 4.82
C MET A 4 4.31 -9.33 3.55
N ARG A 5 4.18 -10.13 2.48
CA ARG A 5 3.53 -9.70 1.24
C ARG A 5 2.05 -9.46 1.44
N LEU A 6 1.39 -10.31 2.25
CA LEU A 6 -0.02 -10.15 2.60
C LEU A 6 -0.23 -8.82 3.34
N VAL A 7 0.56 -8.54 4.37
CA VAL A 7 0.45 -7.29 5.16
C VAL A 7 0.66 -6.06 4.26
N VAL A 8 1.70 -6.04 3.44
CA VAL A 8 1.96 -4.89 2.56
C VAL A 8 0.88 -4.73 1.50
N ALA A 9 0.38 -5.82 0.91
CA ALA A 9 -0.74 -5.76 -0.03
C ALA A 9 -2.02 -5.25 0.64
N SER A 10 -2.34 -5.71 1.85
CA SER A 10 -3.52 -5.28 2.61
C SER A 10 -3.44 -3.80 2.98
N VAL A 11 -2.30 -3.34 3.53
CA VAL A 11 -2.10 -1.93 3.89
C VAL A 11 -2.19 -1.04 2.66
N THR A 12 -1.54 -1.42 1.56
CA THR A 12 -1.60 -0.67 0.30
C THR A 12 -3.03 -0.61 -0.23
N GLY A 13 -3.75 -1.73 -0.24
CA GLY A 13 -5.14 -1.79 -0.68
C GLY A 13 -6.04 -0.88 0.15
N LEU A 14 -5.91 -0.91 1.49
CA LEU A 14 -6.67 -0.05 2.38
C LEU A 14 -6.37 1.44 2.15
N LEU A 15 -5.10 1.80 1.95
CA LEU A 15 -4.71 3.18 1.68
C LEU A 15 -5.23 3.68 0.33
N LEU A 16 -5.21 2.85 -0.71
CA LEU A 16 -5.75 3.19 -2.02
C LEU A 16 -7.27 3.37 -1.98
N VAL A 17 -8.00 2.41 -1.41
CA VAL A 17 -9.46 2.48 -1.31
C VAL A 17 -9.88 3.63 -0.41
N GLY A 18 -9.24 3.79 0.75
CA GLY A 18 -9.52 4.88 1.68
C GLY A 18 -9.24 6.25 1.08
N GLY A 19 -8.09 6.43 0.41
CA GLY A 19 -7.73 7.67 -0.28
C GLY A 19 -8.67 7.99 -1.44
N TYR A 20 -9.12 6.99 -2.19
CA TYR A 20 -10.10 7.18 -3.26
C TYR A 20 -11.47 7.61 -2.73
N LEU A 21 -11.98 6.95 -1.68
CA LEU A 21 -13.24 7.33 -1.05
C LEU A 21 -13.17 8.73 -0.42
N ALA A 22 -12.04 9.07 0.22
CA ALA A 22 -11.80 10.41 0.74
C ALA A 22 -11.78 11.46 -0.39
N SER A 23 -11.17 11.14 -1.54
CA SER A 23 -11.18 12.00 -2.72
C SER A 23 -12.59 12.24 -3.25
N LEU A 24 -13.43 11.19 -3.33
CA LEU A 24 -14.82 11.33 -3.75
C LEU A 24 -15.62 12.17 -2.75
N SER A 25 -15.46 11.93 -1.46
CA SER A 25 -16.11 12.72 -0.42
C SER A 25 -15.74 14.20 -0.50
N ALA A 26 -14.47 14.53 -0.74
CA ALA A 26 -14.02 15.91 -0.90
C ALA A 26 -14.55 16.56 -2.19
N TYR A 27 -14.63 15.78 -3.28
CA TYR A 27 -15.19 16.25 -4.54
C TYR A 27 -16.68 16.60 -4.38
N PHE A 28 -17.48 15.70 -3.83
CA PHE A 28 -18.91 15.94 -3.61
C PHE A 28 -19.19 16.94 -2.48
N GLY A 29 -18.28 17.06 -1.52
CA GLY A 29 -18.35 18.04 -0.43
C GLY A 29 -17.89 19.45 -0.81
N GLY A 30 -17.41 19.66 -2.04
CA GLY A 30 -16.91 20.96 -2.51
C GLY A 30 -15.56 21.39 -1.94
N THR A 31 -14.86 20.50 -1.21
CA THR A 31 -13.55 20.77 -0.58
C THR A 31 -12.38 20.17 -1.39
N ALA A 32 -12.59 19.89 -2.68
CA ALA A 32 -11.60 19.23 -3.54
C ALA A 32 -10.24 19.97 -3.59
N ALA A 33 -10.27 21.30 -3.70
CA ALA A 33 -9.05 22.11 -3.75
C ALA A 33 -8.25 22.05 -2.44
N GLU A 34 -8.95 22.10 -1.30
CA GLU A 34 -8.32 21.99 0.02
C GLU A 34 -7.78 20.58 0.28
N TYR A 35 -8.50 19.56 -0.19
CA TYR A 35 -8.05 18.17 -0.12
C TYR A 35 -6.76 17.95 -0.95
N SER A 36 -6.67 18.51 -2.16
CA SER A 36 -5.44 18.45 -2.98
C SER A 36 -4.26 19.06 -2.24
N ALA A 37 -4.44 20.27 -1.69
CA ALA A 37 -3.39 20.95 -0.93
C ALA A 37 -2.91 20.14 0.29
N ARG A 38 -3.81 19.38 0.93
CA ARG A 38 -3.46 18.49 2.05
C ARG A 38 -2.71 17.24 1.58
N ILE A 39 -3.06 16.65 0.44
CA ILE A 39 -2.33 15.51 -0.12
C ILE A 39 -0.93 15.90 -0.59
N GLU A 40 -0.76 17.12 -1.09
CA GLU A 40 0.54 17.65 -1.51
C GLU A 40 1.49 17.90 -0.33
N SER A 41 1.02 17.79 0.91
CA SER A 41 1.86 17.92 2.10
C SER A 41 2.89 16.77 2.22
N SER A 42 4.13 17.11 2.61
CA SER A 42 5.30 16.19 2.63
C SER A 42 5.11 14.76 3.13
N PRO A 43 4.26 14.44 4.14
CA PRO A 43 4.16 13.07 4.65
C PRO A 43 3.57 12.09 3.63
N VAL A 44 2.59 12.53 2.84
CA VAL A 44 1.83 11.66 1.92
C VAL A 44 2.67 11.17 0.73
N PRO A 45 3.33 12.02 -0.07
CA PRO A 45 4.13 11.57 -1.20
C PRO A 45 5.32 10.71 -0.76
N MET A 46 5.90 10.98 0.42
CA MET A 46 6.99 10.16 0.97
C MET A 46 6.51 8.75 1.34
N LEU A 47 5.36 8.64 2.02
CA LEU A 47 4.74 7.34 2.31
C LEU A 47 4.39 6.57 1.04
N SER A 48 3.83 7.25 0.03
CA SER A 48 3.52 6.64 -1.27
C SER A 48 4.77 6.11 -1.97
N LEU A 49 5.87 6.86 -1.95
CA LEU A 49 7.15 6.43 -2.53
C LEU A 49 7.70 5.20 -1.81
N VAL A 50 7.68 5.18 -0.47
CA VAL A 50 8.16 4.04 0.33
C VAL A 50 7.34 2.79 0.03
N LEU A 51 6.01 2.90 0.00
CA LEU A 51 5.13 1.77 -0.34
C LEU A 51 5.36 1.28 -1.76
N PHE A 52 5.52 2.19 -2.71
CA PHE A 52 5.83 1.83 -4.10
C PHE A 52 7.15 1.07 -4.21
N LEU A 53 8.22 1.57 -3.57
CA LEU A 53 9.52 0.90 -3.54
C LEU A 53 9.45 -0.47 -2.83
N ALA A 54 8.67 -0.60 -1.76
CA ALA A 54 8.46 -1.88 -1.08
C ALA A 54 7.79 -2.91 -2.01
N ILE A 55 6.76 -2.50 -2.76
CA ILE A 55 6.06 -3.37 -3.72
C ILE A 55 6.99 -3.77 -4.86
N VAL A 56 7.71 -2.81 -5.45
CA VAL A 56 8.68 -3.07 -6.52
C VAL A 56 9.79 -3.99 -6.01
N GLY A 57 10.35 -3.74 -4.83
CA GLY A 57 11.37 -4.58 -4.21
C GLY A 57 10.89 -6.01 -3.96
N MET A 58 9.66 -6.18 -3.47
CA MET A 58 9.05 -7.51 -3.27
C MET A 58 8.85 -8.28 -4.57
N ALA A 59 8.71 -7.63 -5.73
CA ALA A 59 8.61 -8.33 -7.01
C ALA A 59 9.87 -9.15 -7.33
N PHE A 60 11.03 -8.77 -6.77
CA PHE A 60 12.32 -9.46 -6.99
C PHE A 60 12.69 -10.45 -5.88
N VAL A 61 11.95 -10.48 -4.76
CA VAL A 61 12.21 -11.44 -3.68
C VAL A 61 11.62 -12.81 -4.07
N PRO A 62 12.40 -13.91 -4.07
CA PRO A 62 11.84 -15.24 -4.30
C PRO A 62 10.88 -15.64 -3.18
N SER A 63 9.71 -16.19 -3.52
CA SER A 63 8.86 -16.85 -2.52
C SER A 63 9.54 -18.16 -2.12
N LYS A 64 10.08 -18.26 -0.90
CA LYS A 64 10.38 -19.57 -0.32
C LYS A 64 9.06 -20.22 0.02
N GLU A 65 8.60 -21.14 -0.83
CA GLU A 65 7.64 -22.14 -0.40
C GLU A 65 8.34 -22.95 0.70
N VAL A 66 7.84 -22.87 1.92
CA VAL A 66 8.28 -23.78 2.99
C VAL A 66 7.79 -25.15 2.54
N ASP A 67 8.72 -25.96 2.06
CA ASP A 67 8.45 -27.33 1.66
C ASP A 67 8.14 -28.13 2.93
N PRO A 68 6.92 -28.67 3.10
CA PRO A 68 6.56 -29.46 4.28
C PRO A 68 7.29 -30.82 4.35
N SER A 69 8.15 -31.16 3.38
CA SER A 69 8.91 -32.42 3.37
C SER A 69 10.22 -32.42 4.19
N GLU A 70 10.69 -31.27 4.68
CA GLU A 70 11.92 -31.20 5.51
C GLU A 70 11.68 -31.43 7.02
N GLU A 71 10.43 -31.55 7.47
CA GLU A 71 10.10 -31.77 8.90
C GLU A 71 10.14 -33.26 9.32
N GLU A 72 10.28 -34.19 8.36
CA GLU A 72 10.34 -35.64 8.61
C GLU A 72 11.69 -36.31 8.24
N ALA A 73 12.80 -35.56 8.18
CA ALA A 73 14.15 -36.11 7.93
C ALA A 73 15.06 -36.08 9.17
#